data_AF-A0A0D2DFU3-F1
#
_entry.id   AF-A0A0D2DFU3-F1
#
_cell.length_a   1.000
_cell.length_b   1.000
_cell.length_c   1.000
_cell.angle_alpha   90.00
_cell.angle_beta   90.00
_cell.angle_gamma   90.00
#
_symmetry.space_group_name_H-M   'P 1'
#
loop_
_entity.id
_entity.type
_entity.pdbx_description
1 polymer ?
#
loop_
_entity_poly.entity_id
_entity_poly.type
_entity_poly.pdbx_seq_one_letter_code
_entity_poly.pdbx_strand_id
1 'polypeptide(L)'
;MVDTRCADPDLQLDVDIMILEYTLYQAVKAQFDFLSSSGCQDEAEAKAKAISSTRVLSIFDSFIYYFNATYPSHVKSTEFFNNLDILEFLGLLSSRSTASTIQFSDNMPEKFRQASSNNLAARRHWLAARERQARKLSKQPQPAYSSFAAAANVSIQDDVEDQICDAWNQHEHQHQHQLQHDSTTSLAASAPTTNENPPPPPLLFDLIPRFMDVSAEISALLGHHPNETWMHIAAQFMLQASLEALHARLLVRGDSDALLPRLDDCFAWGYVEPILLATDNPSSLDGCSLDEMVELVNELFCDPSDPATRDPSPSCPWASPSSSPSSLRENPNWTSIRTQYLSEFSIASDASAQSQTCRLDRLTTKYPPGEFQQQLTSFMRNIWDLFCNQLNAKPVLAQIEEDGHLKTLGICVEGAEFDDFLGRVGLHKNAAGILTLDHCLDDKPSASPEVRPQSRSQAQSQAQVRGGGFVSSGNAWRQSRLRPSI
;
A
#
# COMPACT_ATOMS: atom_id res chain seq x y z
N MET A 1 -23.21 -2.88 -45.59
CA MET A 1 -22.18 -1.84 -45.42
C MET A 1 -21.74 -1.92 -43.98
N VAL A 2 -20.49 -2.30 -43.71
CA VAL A 2 -19.92 -2.28 -42.37
C VAL A 2 -19.66 -0.81 -42.05
N ASP A 3 -20.34 -0.28 -41.04
CA ASP A 3 -20.27 1.12 -40.63
C ASP A 3 -18.89 1.38 -40.01
N THR A 4 -17.91 1.78 -40.83
CA THR A 4 -16.54 2.10 -40.39
C THR A 4 -16.48 3.52 -39.83
N ARG A 5 -17.38 3.88 -38.92
CA ARG A 5 -17.26 5.11 -38.14
C ARG A 5 -16.09 4.90 -37.18
N CYS A 6 -14.90 5.31 -37.61
CA CYS A 6 -13.79 5.45 -36.69
C CYS A 6 -14.19 6.45 -35.61
N ALA A 7 -13.80 6.18 -34.36
CA ALA A 7 -13.89 7.17 -33.31
C ALA A 7 -13.19 8.45 -33.76
N ASP A 8 -13.73 9.59 -33.35
CA ASP A 8 -13.07 10.88 -33.56
C ASP A 8 -11.64 10.77 -33.01
N PRO A 9 -10.59 10.96 -33.83
CA PRO A 9 -9.21 10.84 -33.38
C PRO A 9 -8.90 11.79 -32.22
N ASP A 10 -9.64 12.90 -32.09
CA ASP A 10 -9.48 13.86 -31.02
C ASP A 10 -9.94 13.31 -29.66
N LEU A 11 -10.81 12.29 -29.64
CA LEU A 11 -11.34 11.65 -28.42
C LEU A 11 -10.64 10.34 -28.07
N GLN A 12 -9.74 9.85 -28.92
CA GLN A 12 -9.12 8.54 -28.75
C GLN A 12 -8.32 8.43 -27.44
N LEU A 13 -7.57 9.48 -27.07
CA LEU A 13 -6.80 9.52 -25.83
C LEU A 13 -7.71 9.44 -24.60
N ASP A 14 -8.82 10.18 -24.58
CA ASP A 14 -9.75 10.19 -23.45
C ASP A 14 -10.39 8.82 -23.24
N VAL A 15 -10.78 8.16 -24.34
CA VAL A 15 -11.31 6.79 -24.31
C VAL A 15 -10.26 5.81 -23.77
N ASP A 16 -9.01 5.92 -24.23
CA ASP A 16 -7.94 5.04 -23.78
C ASP A 16 -7.59 5.27 -22.29
N ILE A 17 -7.63 6.51 -21.80
CA ILE A 17 -7.48 6.81 -20.37
C ILE A 17 -8.63 6.17 -19.56
N MET A 18 -9.87 6.33 -20.02
CA MET A 18 -11.04 5.74 -19.35
C MET A 18 -10.95 4.20 -19.28
N ILE A 19 -10.49 3.54 -20.34
CA ILE A 19 -10.29 2.08 -20.36
C ILE A 19 -9.13 1.68 -19.43
N LEU A 20 -8.04 2.45 -19.42
CA LEU A 20 -6.89 2.20 -18.54
C LEU A 20 -7.30 2.23 -17.06
N GLU A 21 -7.97 3.31 -16.63
CA GLU A 21 -8.41 3.46 -15.24
C GLU A 21 -9.45 2.40 -14.86
N TYR A 22 -10.37 2.07 -15.76
CA TYR A 22 -11.37 1.04 -15.54
C TYR A 22 -10.77 -0.36 -15.38
N THR A 23 -9.83 -0.74 -16.25
CA THR A 23 -9.16 -2.04 -16.16
C THR A 23 -8.33 -2.17 -14.89
N LEU A 24 -7.68 -1.09 -14.44
CA LEU A 24 -7.00 -1.04 -13.14
C LEU A 24 -7.99 -1.24 -11.97
N TYR A 25 -9.10 -0.50 -11.95
CA TYR A 25 -10.13 -0.63 -10.92
C TYR A 25 -10.67 -2.07 -10.84
N GLN A 26 -10.98 -2.67 -11.99
CA GLN A 26 -11.45 -4.06 -12.04
C GLN A 26 -10.39 -5.05 -11.57
N ALA A 27 -9.10 -4.80 -11.87
CA ALA A 27 -8.00 -5.63 -11.37
C ALA A 27 -7.91 -5.58 -9.84
N VAL A 28 -7.97 -4.38 -9.24
CA VAL A 28 -7.97 -4.21 -7.78
C VAL A 28 -9.16 -4.92 -7.14
N LYS A 29 -10.36 -4.72 -7.68
CA LYS A 29 -11.59 -5.37 -7.20
C LYS A 29 -11.48 -6.89 -7.26
N ALA A 30 -11.03 -7.44 -8.39
CA ALA A 30 -10.89 -8.88 -8.58
C ALA A 30 -9.84 -9.49 -7.63
N GLN A 31 -8.77 -8.76 -7.29
CA GLN A 31 -7.80 -9.20 -6.28
C GLN A 31 -8.40 -9.25 -4.88
N PHE A 32 -9.16 -8.23 -4.48
CA PHE A 32 -9.86 -8.27 -3.20
C PHE A 32 -10.82 -9.45 -3.11
N ASP A 33 -11.57 -9.73 -4.18
CA ASP A 33 -12.52 -10.85 -4.24
C ASP A 33 -11.83 -12.21 -4.15
N PHE A 34 -10.68 -12.35 -4.82
CA PHE A 34 -9.82 -13.53 -4.70
C PHE A 34 -9.33 -13.72 -3.26
N LEU A 35 -8.69 -12.71 -2.66
CA LEU A 35 -8.13 -12.79 -1.31
C LEU A 35 -9.21 -13.02 -0.24
N SER A 36 -10.40 -12.46 -0.43
CA SER A 36 -11.55 -12.67 0.48
C SER A 36 -12.10 -14.10 0.42
N SER A 37 -11.89 -14.81 -0.68
CA SER A 37 -12.39 -16.18 -0.87
C SER A 37 -11.49 -17.26 -0.26
N SER A 38 -10.29 -16.91 0.21
CA SER A 38 -9.30 -17.86 0.74
C SER A 38 -9.77 -18.68 1.96
N GLY A 39 -10.89 -18.32 2.59
CA GLY A 39 -11.50 -19.06 3.71
C GLY A 39 -12.75 -19.88 3.34
N CYS A 40 -13.21 -19.85 2.09
CA CYS A 40 -14.43 -20.54 1.68
C CYS A 40 -14.18 -22.05 1.48
N GLN A 41 -15.12 -22.90 1.87
CA GLN A 41 -15.03 -24.35 1.67
C GLN A 41 -15.24 -24.78 0.21
N ASP A 42 -15.70 -23.87 -0.65
CA ASP A 42 -15.93 -24.15 -2.07
C ASP A 42 -14.67 -23.89 -2.91
N GLU A 43 -13.86 -24.95 -3.09
CA GLU A 43 -12.66 -24.90 -3.93
C GLU A 43 -12.95 -24.50 -5.39
N ALA A 44 -14.15 -24.81 -5.91
CA ALA A 44 -14.51 -24.47 -7.28
C ALA A 44 -14.76 -22.97 -7.43
N GLU A 45 -15.44 -22.34 -6.46
CA GLU A 45 -15.63 -20.89 -6.42
C GLU A 45 -14.30 -20.16 -6.25
N ALA A 46 -13.45 -20.61 -5.32
CA ALA A 46 -12.12 -20.02 -5.10
C ALA A 46 -11.25 -20.10 -6.37
N LYS A 47 -11.27 -21.25 -7.07
CA LYS A 47 -10.57 -21.42 -8.35
C LYS A 47 -11.15 -20.51 -9.45
N ALA A 48 -12.47 -20.36 -9.54
CA ALA A 48 -13.09 -19.46 -10.50
C ALA A 48 -12.69 -18.00 -10.26
N LYS A 49 -12.65 -17.55 -9.00
CA LYS A 49 -12.18 -16.22 -8.61
C LYS A 49 -10.70 -16.02 -8.93
N ALA A 50 -9.85 -17.01 -8.67
CA ALA A 50 -8.43 -16.97 -9.03
C ALA A 50 -8.21 -16.80 -10.55
N ILE A 51 -8.95 -17.58 -11.36
CA ILE A 51 -8.90 -17.47 -12.82
C ILE A 51 -9.38 -16.10 -13.29
N SER A 52 -10.48 -15.59 -12.72
CA SER A 52 -11.02 -14.28 -13.06
C SER A 52 -10.03 -13.17 -12.72
N SER A 53 -9.48 -13.19 -11.51
CA SER A 53 -8.46 -12.26 -11.03
C SER A 53 -7.22 -12.24 -11.92
N THR A 54 -6.68 -13.42 -12.27
CA THR A 54 -5.52 -13.54 -13.17
C THR A 54 -5.83 -13.00 -14.57
N ARG A 55 -7.03 -13.28 -15.09
CA ARG A 55 -7.46 -12.79 -16.40
C ARG A 55 -7.54 -11.27 -16.43
N VAL A 56 -8.13 -10.64 -15.41
CA VAL A 56 -8.28 -9.18 -15.38
C VAL A 56 -6.94 -8.49 -15.21
N LEU A 57 -6.03 -9.02 -14.39
CA LEU A 57 -4.64 -8.56 -14.32
C LEU A 57 -3.97 -8.59 -15.71
N SER A 58 -4.03 -9.72 -16.40
CA SER A 58 -3.41 -9.86 -17.73
C SER A 58 -3.97 -8.87 -18.76
N ILE A 59 -5.26 -8.55 -18.68
CA ILE A 59 -5.89 -7.51 -19.51
C ILE A 59 -5.29 -6.14 -19.18
N PHE A 60 -5.21 -5.80 -17.89
CA PHE A 60 -4.61 -4.54 -17.44
C PHE A 60 -3.14 -4.42 -17.87
N ASP A 61 -2.31 -5.45 -17.64
CA ASP A 61 -0.88 -5.46 -18.00
C ASP A 61 -0.66 -5.29 -19.49
N SER A 62 -1.49 -5.95 -20.31
CA SER A 62 -1.48 -5.78 -21.76
C SER A 62 -1.84 -4.35 -22.13
N PHE A 63 -2.93 -3.82 -21.55
CA PHE A 63 -3.45 -2.50 -21.90
C PHE A 63 -2.50 -1.37 -21.48
N ILE A 64 -1.93 -1.41 -20.27
CA ILE A 64 -0.97 -0.40 -19.81
C ILE A 64 0.30 -0.41 -20.67
N TYR A 65 0.75 -1.58 -21.13
CA TYR A 65 1.88 -1.69 -22.06
C TYR A 65 1.57 -0.97 -23.39
N TYR A 66 0.42 -1.26 -24.01
CA TYR A 66 0.00 -0.59 -25.25
C TYR A 66 -0.23 0.91 -25.06
N PHE A 67 -0.84 1.31 -23.95
CA PHE A 67 -1.09 2.70 -23.61
C PHE A 67 0.22 3.49 -23.50
N ASN A 68 1.22 2.95 -22.78
CA ASN A 68 2.54 3.59 -22.62
C ASN A 68 3.31 3.70 -23.93
N ALA A 69 3.16 2.73 -24.83
CA ALA A 69 3.77 2.77 -26.16
C ALA A 69 3.11 3.83 -27.07
N THR A 70 1.79 3.99 -26.96
CA THR A 70 1.00 4.92 -27.79
C THR A 70 1.09 6.36 -27.29
N TYR A 71 1.10 6.56 -25.96
CA TYR A 71 1.08 7.87 -25.31
C TYR A 71 2.27 8.06 -24.35
N PRO A 72 3.53 8.03 -24.81
CA PRO A 72 4.71 8.06 -23.95
C PRO A 72 4.86 9.37 -23.16
N SER A 73 4.26 10.47 -23.63
CA SER A 73 4.28 11.78 -22.97
C SER A 73 3.11 12.00 -22.01
N HIS A 74 2.17 11.05 -21.92
CA HIS A 74 1.00 11.21 -21.06
C HIS A 74 1.36 10.97 -19.60
N VAL A 75 1.12 11.99 -18.77
CA VAL A 75 1.29 11.94 -17.31
C VAL A 75 0.02 11.37 -16.70
N LYS A 76 0.15 10.26 -15.97
CA LYS A 76 -0.98 9.62 -15.28
C LYS A 76 -1.34 10.38 -14.01
N SER A 77 -2.60 10.30 -13.63
CA SER A 77 -3.15 10.92 -12.42
C SER A 77 -2.58 10.30 -11.14
N THR A 78 -2.65 11.04 -10.03
CA THR A 78 -2.22 10.52 -8.72
C THR A 78 -3.13 9.38 -8.27
N GLU A 79 -4.42 9.47 -8.57
CA GLU A 79 -5.42 8.45 -8.27
C GLU A 79 -5.12 7.14 -9.00
N PHE A 80 -4.62 7.21 -10.23
CA PHE A 80 -4.14 6.04 -10.96
C PHE A 80 -2.99 5.36 -10.21
N PHE A 81 -2.00 6.12 -9.75
CA PHE A 81 -0.85 5.57 -9.03
C PHE A 81 -1.27 4.97 -7.68
N ASN A 82 -2.16 5.60 -6.92
CA ASN A 82 -2.65 5.05 -5.66
C ASN A 82 -3.35 3.70 -5.86
N ASN A 83 -4.19 3.58 -6.90
CA ASN A 83 -4.82 2.30 -7.25
C ASN A 83 -3.78 1.25 -7.69
N LEU A 84 -2.72 1.68 -8.37
CA LEU A 84 -1.64 0.78 -8.77
C LEU A 84 -0.82 0.30 -7.56
N ASP A 85 -0.51 1.18 -6.59
CA ASP A 85 0.20 0.81 -5.37
C ASP A 85 -0.63 -0.18 -4.52
N ILE A 86 -1.96 -0.01 -4.48
CA ILE A 86 -2.89 -0.98 -3.90
C ILE A 86 -2.86 -2.31 -4.68
N LEU A 87 -2.90 -2.26 -6.01
CA LEU A 87 -2.85 -3.47 -6.85
C LEU A 87 -1.54 -4.24 -6.65
N GLU A 88 -0.40 -3.54 -6.60
CA GLU A 88 0.92 -4.13 -6.33
C GLU A 88 0.90 -4.83 -4.98
N PHE A 89 0.44 -4.15 -3.93
CA PHE A 89 0.33 -4.74 -2.58
C PHE A 89 -0.54 -6.01 -2.57
N LEU A 90 -1.74 -5.97 -3.19
CA LEU A 90 -2.64 -7.12 -3.25
C LEU A 90 -2.07 -8.25 -4.10
N GLY A 91 -1.39 -7.94 -5.20
CA GLY A 91 -0.69 -8.90 -6.04
C GLY A 91 0.38 -9.64 -5.25
N LEU A 92 1.21 -8.93 -4.48
CA LEU A 92 2.21 -9.53 -3.60
C LEU A 92 1.58 -10.41 -2.53
N LEU A 93 0.52 -9.92 -1.87
CA LEU A 93 -0.21 -10.69 -0.86
C LEU A 93 -0.84 -11.95 -1.45
N SER A 94 -1.40 -11.86 -2.66
CA SER A 94 -2.02 -12.98 -3.38
C SER A 94 -1.00 -14.04 -3.78
N SER A 95 0.21 -13.66 -4.16
CA SER A 95 1.29 -14.57 -4.54
C SER A 95 1.77 -15.46 -3.39
N ARG A 96 1.55 -15.02 -2.15
CA ARG A 96 1.85 -15.78 -0.95
C ARG A 96 0.77 -16.81 -0.60
N SER A 97 -0.46 -16.59 -1.05
CA SER A 97 -1.57 -17.53 -0.86
C SER A 97 -1.39 -18.71 -1.82
N THR A 98 -1.19 -19.91 -1.28
CA THR A 98 -0.65 -21.14 -1.89
C THR A 98 -1.41 -21.75 -3.09
N ALA A 99 -2.27 -21.00 -3.77
CA ALA A 99 -3.12 -21.46 -4.86
C ALA A 99 -2.83 -20.80 -6.22
N SER A 100 -2.02 -19.73 -6.26
CA SER A 100 -1.80 -19.00 -7.50
C SER A 100 -0.36 -19.15 -7.98
N THR A 101 -0.16 -19.94 -9.03
CA THR A 101 1.05 -19.84 -9.86
C THR A 101 0.93 -18.59 -10.71
N ILE A 102 1.01 -17.41 -10.08
CA ILE A 102 1.21 -16.17 -10.84
C ILE A 102 2.59 -16.30 -11.47
N GLN A 103 2.62 -16.44 -12.80
CA GLN A 103 3.86 -16.40 -13.55
C GLN A 103 4.32 -14.95 -13.60
N PHE A 104 5.14 -14.57 -12.63
CA PHE A 104 5.86 -13.31 -12.70
C PHE A 104 6.83 -13.32 -13.87
N SER A 105 7.11 -12.13 -14.43
CA SER A 105 8.19 -11.95 -15.41
C SER A 105 9.52 -12.51 -14.86
N ASP A 106 10.36 -13.08 -15.73
CA ASP A 106 11.67 -13.68 -15.38
C ASP A 106 12.59 -12.75 -14.55
N ASN A 107 12.41 -11.43 -14.66
CA ASN A 107 13.20 -10.42 -13.95
C ASN A 107 12.64 -10.03 -12.57
N MET A 108 11.44 -10.46 -12.22
CA MET A 108 10.78 -10.10 -10.96
C MET A 108 11.48 -10.63 -9.72
N PRO A 109 11.99 -11.88 -9.67
CA PRO A 109 12.68 -12.38 -8.49
C PRO A 109 13.90 -11.56 -8.09
N GLU A 110 14.66 -11.08 -9.08
CA GLU A 110 15.83 -10.22 -8.83
C GLU A 110 15.41 -8.84 -8.32
N LYS A 111 14.33 -8.28 -8.88
CA LYS A 111 13.77 -7.02 -8.41
C LYS A 111 13.22 -7.11 -7.00
N PHE A 112 12.55 -8.21 -6.66
CA PHE A 112 12.09 -8.45 -5.30
C PHE A 112 13.28 -8.54 -4.36
N ARG A 113 14.32 -9.31 -4.69
CA ARG A 113 15.52 -9.38 -3.85
C ARG A 113 16.17 -8.00 -3.64
N GLN A 114 16.27 -7.21 -4.71
CA GLN A 114 16.79 -5.84 -4.62
C GLN A 114 15.89 -4.95 -3.75
N ALA A 115 14.56 -5.04 -3.92
CA ALA A 115 13.59 -4.29 -3.14
C ALA A 115 13.64 -4.70 -1.66
N SER A 116 13.68 -6.00 -1.34
CA SER A 116 13.87 -6.55 0.00
C SER A 116 15.14 -6.01 0.64
N SER A 117 16.26 -6.04 -0.09
CA SER A 117 17.54 -5.51 0.40
C SER A 117 17.48 -4.01 0.68
N ASN A 118 16.85 -3.23 -0.20
CA ASN A 118 16.68 -1.80 -0.03
C ASN A 118 15.76 -1.48 1.17
N ASN A 119 14.66 -2.22 1.29
CA ASN A 119 13.71 -2.10 2.39
C ASN A 119 14.39 -2.39 3.73
N LEU A 120 15.14 -3.48 3.81
CA LEU A 120 15.91 -3.85 5.00
C LEU A 120 16.93 -2.78 5.39
N ALA A 121 17.69 -2.27 4.41
CA ALA A 121 18.64 -1.17 4.64
C ALA A 121 17.94 0.10 5.15
N ALA A 122 16.82 0.48 4.53
CA ALA A 122 16.02 1.62 4.95
C ALA A 122 15.46 1.45 6.38
N ARG A 123 15.05 0.23 6.75
CA ARG A 123 14.56 -0.05 8.12
C ARG A 123 15.66 0.01 9.17
N ARG A 124 16.85 -0.51 8.87
CA ARG A 124 18.02 -0.39 9.76
C ARG A 124 18.46 1.06 9.95
N HIS A 125 18.38 1.86 8.89
CA HIS A 125 18.58 3.32 8.97
C HIS A 125 17.55 3.97 9.91
N TRP A 126 16.28 3.60 9.77
CA TRP A 126 15.20 4.08 10.65
C TRP A 126 15.43 3.73 12.13
N LEU A 127 15.81 2.48 12.41
CA LEU A 127 16.18 2.04 13.76
C LEU A 127 17.32 2.87 14.35
N ALA A 128 18.40 3.04 13.59
CA ALA A 128 19.54 3.82 14.03
C ALA A 128 19.14 5.29 14.34
N ALA A 129 18.23 5.86 13.55
CA ALA A 129 17.69 7.19 13.80
C ALA A 129 16.83 7.24 15.07
N ARG A 130 15.98 6.23 15.31
CA ARG A 130 15.17 6.09 16.54
C ARG A 130 16.05 5.93 17.78
N GLU A 131 17.11 5.14 17.73
CA GLU A 131 18.09 5.04 18.83
C GLU A 131 18.75 6.39 19.14
N ARG A 132 19.13 7.15 18.11
CA ARG A 132 19.70 8.50 18.29
C ARG A 132 18.68 9.43 18.95
N GLN A 133 17.40 9.32 18.60
CA GLN A 133 16.32 10.07 19.23
C GLN A 133 16.18 9.73 20.70
N ALA A 134 16.12 8.44 21.06
CA ALA A 134 16.08 7.99 22.45
C ALA A 134 17.28 8.52 23.25
N ARG A 135 18.49 8.45 22.68
CA ARG A 135 19.72 9.01 23.30
C ARG A 135 19.64 10.53 23.47
N LYS A 136 19.06 11.28 22.52
CA LYS A 136 18.85 12.73 22.67
C LYS A 136 17.88 13.04 23.80
N LEU A 137 16.74 12.35 23.85
CA LEU A 137 15.72 12.52 24.88
C LEU A 137 16.27 12.21 26.29
N SER A 138 17.13 11.20 26.41
CA SER A 138 17.80 10.86 27.69
C SER A 138 18.75 11.95 28.19
N LYS A 139 19.34 12.75 27.29
CA LYS A 139 20.32 13.79 27.61
C LYS A 139 19.69 15.15 27.88
N GLN A 140 18.46 15.37 27.43
CA GLN A 140 17.80 16.66 27.58
C GLN A 140 17.49 16.90 29.07
N PRO A 141 18.02 17.98 29.68
CA PRO A 141 17.75 18.28 31.08
C PRO A 141 16.24 18.47 31.26
N GLN A 142 15.63 17.58 32.05
CA GLN A 142 14.20 17.59 32.32
C GLN A 142 13.81 18.97 32.87
N PRO A 143 12.87 19.70 32.24
CA PRO A 143 12.35 20.92 32.83
C PRO A 143 11.73 20.55 34.19
N ALA A 144 11.98 21.36 35.23
CA ALA A 144 11.61 21.06 36.62
C ALA A 144 10.09 20.82 36.88
N TYR A 145 9.27 20.93 35.84
CA TYR A 145 7.81 20.80 35.87
C TYR A 145 7.27 19.65 35.02
N SER A 146 8.08 18.93 34.24
CA SER A 146 7.61 17.73 33.54
C SER A 146 7.47 16.57 34.54
N SER A 147 6.36 15.86 34.47
CA SER A 147 6.08 14.70 35.32
C SER A 147 7.20 13.66 35.18
N PHE A 148 7.99 13.49 36.24
CA PHE A 148 9.07 12.49 36.33
C PHE A 148 8.61 11.08 35.92
N ALA A 149 7.33 10.75 36.14
CA ALA A 149 6.77 9.44 35.82
C ALA A 149 6.74 9.15 34.30
N ALA A 150 6.49 10.17 33.46
CA ALA A 150 6.36 9.96 32.02
C ALA A 150 7.72 9.64 31.36
N ALA A 151 8.78 10.32 31.77
CA ALA A 151 10.12 10.10 31.24
C ALA A 151 10.72 8.75 31.69
N ALA A 152 10.49 8.37 32.95
CA ALA A 152 10.93 7.08 33.48
C ALA A 152 10.28 5.89 32.73
N ASN A 153 8.99 6.02 32.40
CA ASN A 153 8.27 4.95 31.69
C ASN A 153 8.80 4.70 30.28
N VAL A 154 9.19 5.75 29.54
CA VAL A 154 9.74 5.60 28.17
C VAL A 154 11.09 4.86 28.21
N SER A 155 11.97 5.23 29.14
CA SER A 155 13.28 4.55 29.27
C SER A 155 13.14 3.07 29.61
N ILE A 156 12.24 2.71 30.53
CA ILE A 156 12.00 1.30 30.89
C ILE A 156 11.44 0.53 29.71
N GLN A 157 10.57 1.16 28.92
CA GLN A 157 9.97 0.53 27.76
C GLN A 157 11.03 0.23 26.68
N ASP A 158 11.87 1.20 26.34
CA ASP A 158 12.96 1.00 25.37
C ASP A 158 13.92 -0.11 25.85
N ASP A 159 14.30 -0.13 27.13
CA ASP A 159 15.15 -1.19 27.70
C ASP A 159 14.52 -2.59 27.57
N VAL A 160 13.20 -2.71 27.71
CA VAL A 160 12.46 -3.97 27.55
C VAL A 160 12.41 -4.40 26.08
N GLU A 161 12.22 -3.46 25.14
CA GLU A 161 12.25 -3.76 23.70
C GLU A 161 13.62 -4.30 23.28
N ASP A 162 14.69 -3.64 23.73
CA ASP A 162 16.07 -4.03 23.47
C ASP A 162 16.36 -5.42 24.05
N GLN A 163 15.95 -5.68 25.30
CA GLN A 163 16.12 -7.00 25.93
C GLN A 163 15.42 -8.12 25.15
N ILE A 164 14.20 -7.87 24.65
CA ILE A 164 13.46 -8.85 23.84
C ILE A 164 14.22 -9.11 22.54
N CYS A 165 14.62 -8.06 21.82
CA CYS A 165 15.32 -8.20 20.54
C CYS A 165 16.68 -8.90 20.70
N ASP A 166 17.44 -8.54 21.72
CA ASP A 166 18.74 -9.15 22.04
C ASP A 166 18.61 -10.64 22.35
N ALA A 167 17.57 -11.06 23.08
CA ALA A 167 17.34 -12.47 23.40
C ALA A 167 17.14 -13.35 22.14
N TRP A 168 16.57 -12.79 21.07
CA TRP A 168 16.44 -13.49 19.79
C TRP A 168 17.72 -13.42 18.94
N ASN A 169 18.44 -12.29 18.98
CA ASN A 169 19.66 -12.08 18.20
C ASN A 169 20.87 -12.86 18.77
N GLN A 170 21.02 -12.98 20.09
CA GLN A 170 22.17 -13.64 20.74
C GLN A 170 22.33 -15.12 20.36
N HIS A 171 21.22 -15.81 20.12
CA HIS A 171 21.23 -17.24 19.81
C HIS A 171 21.82 -17.53 18.41
N GLU A 172 21.73 -16.57 17.49
CA GLU A 172 22.37 -16.65 16.17
C GLU A 172 23.89 -16.80 16.32
N HIS A 173 24.50 -15.95 17.14
CA HIS A 173 25.95 -15.95 17.36
C HIS A 173 26.43 -17.25 18.01
N GLN A 174 25.66 -17.81 18.96
CA GLN A 174 26.03 -19.07 19.61
C GLN A 174 26.03 -20.25 18.63
N HIS A 175 25.03 -20.33 17.74
CA HIS A 175 24.98 -21.38 16.73
C HIS A 175 26.08 -21.27 15.67
N GLN A 176 26.41 -20.05 15.23
CA GLN A 176 27.52 -19.84 14.28
C GLN A 176 28.85 -20.29 14.89
N HIS A 177 29.13 -19.97 16.16
CA HIS A 177 30.35 -20.42 16.83
C HIS A 177 30.44 -21.95 16.98
N GLN A 178 29.32 -22.62 17.27
CA GLN A 178 29.33 -24.08 17.42
C GLN A 178 29.64 -24.80 16.09
N LEU A 179 29.16 -24.28 14.96
CA LEU A 179 29.40 -24.88 13.63
C LEU A 179 30.83 -24.65 13.12
N GLN A 180 31.46 -23.54 13.47
CA GLN A 180 32.86 -23.29 13.10
C GLN A 180 33.82 -24.29 13.76
N HIS A 181 33.51 -24.77 14.96
CA HIS A 181 34.35 -25.77 15.63
C HIS A 181 34.27 -27.15 14.96
N ASP A 182 33.10 -27.57 14.49
CA ASP A 182 32.92 -28.88 13.83
C ASP A 182 33.36 -28.90 12.36
N SER A 183 33.40 -27.74 11.69
CA SER A 183 33.68 -27.64 10.24
C SER A 183 35.15 -27.70 9.85
N THR A 184 36.09 -27.77 10.81
CA THR A 184 37.54 -27.80 10.51
C THR A 184 38.03 -29.12 9.89
N THR A 185 37.17 -30.11 9.66
CA THR A 185 37.59 -31.46 9.19
C THR A 185 37.01 -31.93 7.85
N SER A 186 36.21 -31.13 7.12
CA SER A 186 35.57 -31.59 5.88
C SER A 186 35.84 -30.66 4.69
N LEU A 187 37.01 -30.83 4.06
CA LEU A 187 37.36 -30.29 2.75
C LEU A 187 36.75 -31.17 1.66
N ALA A 188 35.46 -31.01 1.36
CA ALA A 188 34.86 -31.57 0.14
C ALA A 188 34.08 -30.45 -0.58
N ALA A 189 34.65 -29.99 -1.69
CA ALA A 189 34.08 -28.95 -2.54
C ALA A 189 32.79 -29.46 -3.20
N SER A 190 31.65 -29.04 -2.66
CA SER A 190 30.34 -29.24 -3.28
C SER A 190 30.22 -28.32 -4.50
N ALA A 191 30.18 -28.92 -5.69
CA ALA A 191 29.97 -28.22 -6.94
C ALA A 191 28.59 -27.50 -6.96
N PRO A 192 28.45 -26.38 -7.72
CA PRO A 192 27.19 -25.67 -7.85
C PRO A 192 26.20 -26.53 -8.65
N THR A 193 25.35 -27.28 -7.97
CA THR A 193 24.22 -27.95 -8.61
C THR A 193 23.21 -26.88 -9.05
N THR A 194 23.10 -26.68 -10.35
CA THR A 194 22.12 -25.83 -11.06
C THR A 194 20.68 -26.36 -10.92
N ASN A 195 20.23 -26.68 -9.70
CA ASN A 195 18.84 -27.03 -9.46
C ASN A 195 18.01 -25.75 -9.50
N GLU A 196 17.23 -25.62 -10.57
CA GLU A 196 16.20 -24.60 -10.81
C GLU A 196 15.05 -24.74 -9.80
N ASN A 197 15.32 -24.55 -8.52
CA ASN A 197 14.24 -24.36 -7.57
C ASN A 197 13.60 -22.99 -7.87
N PRO A 198 12.27 -22.89 -7.96
CA PRO A 198 11.60 -21.62 -8.13
C PRO A 198 12.03 -20.67 -7.00
N PRO A 199 12.17 -19.37 -7.30
CA PRO A 199 12.55 -18.38 -6.30
C PRO A 199 11.55 -18.39 -5.15
N PRO A 200 12.00 -18.22 -3.89
CA PRO A 200 11.11 -18.17 -2.75
C PRO A 200 10.11 -17.01 -2.90
N PRO A 201 8.87 -17.16 -2.41
CA PRO A 201 7.90 -16.08 -2.41
C PRO A 201 8.42 -14.88 -1.59
N PRO A 202 7.97 -13.64 -1.90
CA PRO A 202 8.34 -12.46 -1.13
C PRO A 202 7.87 -12.63 0.33
N LEU A 203 8.68 -12.22 1.32
CA LEU A 203 8.34 -12.34 2.74
C LEU A 203 7.27 -11.30 3.14
N LEU A 204 6.50 -11.52 4.20
CA LEU A 204 5.58 -10.51 4.74
C LEU A 204 6.31 -9.21 5.10
N PHE A 205 7.57 -9.31 5.51
CA PHE A 205 8.43 -8.16 5.75
C PHE A 205 8.51 -7.22 4.54
N ASP A 206 8.56 -7.77 3.33
CA ASP A 206 8.66 -7.00 2.09
C ASP A 206 7.36 -6.22 1.77
N LEU A 207 6.24 -6.67 2.33
CA LEU A 207 4.94 -6.04 2.14
C LEU A 207 4.66 -4.94 3.18
N ILE A 208 5.34 -4.92 4.34
CA ILE A 208 5.10 -3.90 5.37
C ILE A 208 5.38 -2.49 4.84
N PRO A 209 6.52 -2.20 4.18
CA PRO A 209 6.75 -0.86 3.62
C PRO A 209 5.63 -0.42 2.67
N ARG A 210 5.15 -1.31 1.81
CA ARG A 210 4.04 -1.02 0.89
C ARG A 210 2.74 -0.71 1.63
N PHE A 211 2.42 -1.48 2.67
CA PHE A 211 1.27 -1.21 3.51
C PHE A 211 1.36 0.16 4.19
N MET A 212 2.54 0.52 4.70
CA MET A 212 2.78 1.83 5.33
C MET A 212 2.69 2.96 4.30
N ASP A 213 3.25 2.77 3.11
CA ASP A 213 3.21 3.76 2.03
C ASP A 213 1.75 4.06 1.63
N VAL A 214 0.97 3.02 1.32
CA VAL A 214 -0.44 3.15 0.95
C VAL A 214 -1.26 3.77 2.08
N SER A 215 -1.00 3.38 3.33
CA SER A 215 -1.69 3.94 4.50
C SER A 215 -1.40 5.44 4.66
N ALA A 216 -0.15 5.86 4.47
CA ALA A 216 0.30 7.24 4.60
C ALA A 216 -0.36 8.13 3.54
N GLU A 217 -0.35 7.69 2.29
CA GLU A 217 -0.96 8.42 1.19
C GLU A 217 -2.46 8.59 1.38
N ILE A 218 -3.17 7.52 1.76
CA ILE A 218 -4.61 7.59 1.95
C ILE A 218 -4.98 8.41 3.20
N SER A 219 -4.18 8.32 4.26
CA SER A 219 -4.33 9.16 5.45
C SER A 219 -4.20 10.65 5.09
N ALA A 220 -3.19 11.01 4.30
CA ALA A 220 -2.96 12.36 3.83
C ALA A 220 -4.09 12.87 2.92
N LEU A 221 -4.57 12.02 1.99
CA LEU A 221 -5.64 12.37 1.07
C LEU A 221 -6.99 12.54 1.76
N LEU A 222 -7.30 11.70 2.75
CA LEU A 222 -8.55 11.78 3.51
C LEU A 222 -8.48 12.81 4.65
N GLY A 223 -7.28 13.30 5.00
CA GLY A 223 -7.06 14.15 6.17
C GLY A 223 -7.40 13.44 7.49
N HIS A 224 -7.32 12.11 7.52
CA HIS A 224 -7.66 11.29 8.67
C HIS A 224 -6.41 10.62 9.23
N HIS A 225 -6.06 10.92 10.47
CA HIS A 225 -5.00 10.19 11.16
C HIS A 225 -5.38 8.72 11.38
N PRO A 226 -4.39 7.81 11.45
CA PRO A 226 -4.67 6.40 11.68
C PRO A 226 -5.43 6.16 12.98
N ASN A 227 -6.46 5.33 12.91
CA ASN A 227 -7.25 4.94 14.08
C ASN A 227 -6.65 3.70 14.77
N GLU A 228 -7.21 3.34 15.93
CA GLU A 228 -6.76 2.18 16.72
C GLU A 228 -6.85 0.86 15.92
N THR A 229 -7.85 0.71 15.04
CA THR A 229 -7.99 -0.47 14.16
C THR A 229 -6.79 -0.60 13.23
N TRP A 230 -6.36 0.48 12.58
CA TRP A 230 -5.14 0.49 11.76
C TRP A 230 -3.92 0.11 12.59
N MET A 231 -3.77 0.68 13.79
CA MET A 231 -2.62 0.42 14.66
C MET A 231 -2.51 -1.07 15.02
N HIS A 232 -3.64 -1.72 15.35
CA HIS A 232 -3.66 -3.15 15.62
C HIS A 232 -3.31 -3.99 14.41
N ILE A 233 -3.83 -3.67 13.23
CA ILE A 233 -3.51 -4.38 11.99
C ILE A 233 -2.03 -4.24 11.64
N ALA A 234 -1.49 -3.02 11.73
CA ALA A 234 -0.08 -2.75 11.50
C ALA A 234 0.82 -3.50 12.48
N ALA A 235 0.49 -3.51 13.78
CA ALA A 235 1.24 -4.25 14.79
C ALA A 235 1.15 -5.77 14.60
N GLN A 236 -0.01 -6.30 14.24
CA GLN A 236 -0.17 -7.71 13.90
C GLN A 236 0.59 -8.07 12.61
N PHE A 237 0.66 -7.17 11.63
CA PHE A 237 1.49 -7.35 10.42
C PHE A 237 2.96 -7.51 10.80
N MET A 238 3.50 -6.62 11.64
CA MET A 238 4.88 -6.71 12.14
C MET A 238 5.12 -8.02 12.90
N LEU A 239 4.16 -8.47 13.71
CA LEU A 239 4.22 -9.77 14.39
C LEU A 239 4.28 -10.94 13.40
N GLN A 240 3.41 -10.98 12.40
CA GLN A 240 3.38 -12.06 11.40
C GLN A 240 4.65 -12.10 10.55
N ALA A 241 5.15 -10.93 10.13
CA ALA A 241 6.42 -10.83 9.43
C ALA A 241 7.60 -11.30 10.29
N SER A 242 7.57 -11.01 11.60
CA SER A 242 8.59 -11.48 12.53
C SER A 242 8.55 -13.00 12.72
N LEU A 243 7.36 -13.60 12.83
CA LEU A 243 7.22 -15.06 12.91
C LEU A 243 7.79 -15.72 11.65
N GLU A 244 7.43 -15.22 10.47
CA GLU A 244 7.93 -15.74 9.21
C GLU A 244 9.45 -15.59 9.08
N ALA A 245 10.00 -14.41 9.41
CA ALA A 245 11.42 -14.17 9.36
C ALA A 245 12.19 -15.08 10.33
N LEU A 246 11.75 -15.19 11.59
CA LEU A 246 12.38 -16.05 12.58
C LEU A 246 12.31 -17.54 12.20
N HIS A 247 11.18 -18.01 11.63
CA HIS A 247 11.08 -19.37 11.09
C HIS A 247 12.04 -19.59 9.92
N ALA A 248 12.13 -18.64 8.98
CA ALA A 248 13.05 -18.74 7.85
C ALA A 248 14.51 -18.83 8.32
N ARG A 249 14.88 -18.05 9.33
CA ARG A 249 16.22 -18.06 9.93
C ARG A 249 16.55 -19.38 10.64
N LEU A 250 15.57 -20.01 11.28
CA LEU A 250 15.76 -21.34 11.88
C LEU A 250 15.97 -22.45 10.83
N LEU A 251 15.43 -22.27 9.62
CA LEU A 251 15.55 -23.24 8.52
C LEU A 251 16.82 -23.04 7.69
N VAL A 252 17.23 -21.79 7.45
CA VAL A 252 18.39 -21.45 6.63
C VAL A 252 19.66 -21.45 7.48
N ARG A 253 20.48 -22.48 7.33
CA ARG A 253 21.78 -22.59 8.02
C ARG A 253 22.91 -22.09 7.12
N GLY A 254 23.48 -20.91 7.38
CA GLY A 254 24.70 -20.43 6.68
C GLY A 254 24.80 -18.92 6.51
N ASP A 255 25.79 -18.47 5.70
CA ASP A 255 26.13 -17.06 5.44
C ASP A 255 25.00 -16.21 4.82
N SER A 256 23.92 -16.84 4.35
CA SER A 256 22.74 -16.13 3.80
C SER A 256 21.87 -15.46 4.86
N ASP A 257 22.15 -15.66 6.15
CA ASP A 257 21.34 -15.13 7.27
C ASP A 257 21.40 -13.58 7.38
N ALA A 258 22.49 -12.96 6.90
CA ALA A 258 22.65 -11.50 6.94
C ALA A 258 21.59 -10.72 6.15
N LEU A 259 20.91 -11.40 5.22
CA LEU A 259 19.86 -10.83 4.37
C LEU A 259 18.44 -11.01 4.94
N LEU A 260 18.28 -11.81 6.00
CA LEU A 260 16.97 -12.04 6.60
C LEU A 260 16.65 -10.95 7.63
N PRO A 261 15.40 -10.44 7.66
CA PRO A 261 14.97 -9.48 8.67
C PRO A 261 15.14 -10.05 10.08
N ARG A 262 15.58 -9.20 11.01
CA ARG A 262 15.58 -9.47 12.45
C ARG A 262 14.28 -8.99 13.08
N LEU A 263 14.07 -9.33 14.35
CA LEU A 263 12.89 -8.91 15.11
C LEU A 263 12.79 -7.38 15.22
N ASP A 264 13.91 -6.70 15.49
CA ASP A 264 14.01 -5.25 15.52
C ASP A 264 13.73 -4.63 14.15
N ASP A 265 14.23 -5.23 13.07
CA ASP A 265 13.98 -4.77 11.69
C ASP A 265 12.46 -4.73 11.38
N CYS A 266 11.70 -5.73 11.85
CA CYS A 266 10.24 -5.80 11.68
C CYS A 266 9.47 -4.78 12.53
N PHE A 267 9.93 -4.50 13.76
CA PHE A 267 9.29 -3.57 14.72
C PHE A 267 9.89 -2.16 14.71
N ALA A 268 10.66 -1.82 13.67
CA ALA A 268 11.34 -0.54 13.49
C ALA A 268 10.41 0.67 13.30
N TRP A 269 9.12 0.45 13.07
CA TRP A 269 8.17 1.47 12.67
C TRP A 269 7.71 2.32 13.85
N GLY A 270 7.87 3.64 13.71
CA GLY A 270 7.55 4.62 14.74
C GLY A 270 8.02 6.01 14.32
N TYR A 271 7.58 7.03 15.07
CA TYR A 271 7.91 8.42 14.74
C TYR A 271 9.39 8.71 15.00
N VAL A 272 10.07 9.30 14.01
CA VAL A 272 11.45 9.76 14.11
C VAL A 272 11.54 11.23 13.68
N GLU A 273 12.27 12.07 14.42
CA GLU A 273 12.52 13.45 14.02
C GLU A 273 13.15 13.49 12.61
N PRO A 274 12.58 14.23 11.64
CA PRO A 274 13.08 14.25 10.25
C PRO A 274 14.58 14.56 10.14
N ILE A 275 15.11 15.40 11.03
CA ILE A 275 16.54 15.75 11.07
C ILE A 275 17.45 14.53 11.35
N LEU A 276 16.95 13.52 12.07
CA LEU A 276 17.68 12.30 12.37
C LEU A 276 17.66 11.32 11.19
N LEU A 277 16.60 11.35 10.38
CA LEU A 277 16.54 10.57 9.14
C LEU A 277 17.49 11.12 8.06
N ALA A 278 17.78 12.42 8.09
CA ALA A 278 18.68 13.06 7.13
C ALA A 278 20.19 12.94 7.46
N THR A 279 20.56 12.59 8.69
CA THR A 279 21.95 12.75 9.19
C THR A 279 23.03 11.86 8.57
N ASP A 280 22.70 10.83 7.78
CA ASP A 280 23.70 9.83 7.35
C ASP A 280 24.52 10.24 6.13
N ASN A 281 24.21 11.39 5.51
CA ASN A 281 25.02 11.96 4.43
C ASN A 281 25.36 13.44 4.69
N PRO A 282 26.24 13.74 5.67
CA PRO A 282 26.59 15.13 6.02
C PRO A 282 27.23 15.91 4.87
N SER A 283 27.66 15.21 3.81
CA SER A 283 28.24 15.78 2.60
C SER A 283 27.19 16.39 1.65
N SER A 284 25.90 16.06 1.80
CA SER A 284 24.81 16.60 0.96
C SER A 284 24.05 17.75 1.64
N LEU A 285 24.77 18.62 2.36
CA LEU A 285 24.26 19.86 2.98
C LEU A 285 23.55 20.82 2.00
N ASP A 286 23.49 20.48 0.71
CA ASP A 286 22.74 21.17 -0.31
C ASP A 286 21.27 20.69 -0.34
N GLY A 287 20.58 20.90 0.78
CA GLY A 287 19.11 20.93 0.84
C GLY A 287 18.36 19.73 0.25
N CYS A 288 18.89 18.50 0.35
CA CYS A 288 18.14 17.30 -0.04
C CYS A 288 16.87 17.22 0.82
N SER A 289 15.75 17.65 0.24
CA SER A 289 14.41 17.38 0.74
C SER A 289 14.34 15.91 1.11
N LEU A 290 13.85 15.60 2.31
CA LEU A 290 13.49 14.23 2.64
C LEU A 290 12.52 13.74 1.57
N ASP A 291 12.58 12.45 1.26
CA ASP A 291 11.60 11.84 0.38
C ASP A 291 10.20 12.12 0.95
N GLU A 292 9.33 12.74 0.15
CA GLU A 292 7.97 13.14 0.54
C GLU A 292 7.21 11.94 1.12
N MET A 293 7.44 10.75 0.57
CA MET A 293 6.89 9.49 1.05
C MET A 293 7.34 9.14 2.48
N VAL A 294 8.59 9.42 2.81
CA VAL A 294 9.16 9.17 4.16
C VAL A 294 8.53 10.11 5.18
N GLU A 295 8.27 11.37 4.82
CA GLU A 295 7.57 12.32 5.69
C GLU A 295 6.13 11.86 5.96
N LEU A 296 5.37 11.51 4.91
CA LEU A 296 4.00 11.01 5.05
C LEU A 296 3.93 9.75 5.93
N VAL A 297 4.86 8.82 5.76
CA VAL A 297 4.94 7.61 6.60
C VAL A 297 5.25 7.97 8.04
N ASN A 298 6.14 8.92 8.28
CA ASN A 298 6.48 9.36 9.63
C ASN A 298 5.28 10.02 10.33
N GLU A 299 4.45 10.76 9.59
CA GLU A 299 3.22 11.39 10.08
C GLU A 299 2.14 10.40 10.55
N LEU A 300 2.13 9.17 10.03
CA LEU A 300 1.23 8.11 10.51
C LEU A 300 1.39 7.84 12.02
N PHE A 301 2.60 8.06 12.54
CA PHE A 301 2.95 7.75 13.92
C PHE A 301 2.87 8.97 14.85
N CYS A 302 2.51 10.16 14.34
CA CYS A 302 2.39 11.38 15.14
C CYS A 302 1.11 11.38 16.01
N ASP A 303 1.16 12.02 17.18
CA ASP A 303 -0.03 12.26 18.01
C ASP A 303 -0.93 13.36 17.40
N PRO A 304 -2.17 13.03 16.97
CA PRO A 304 -3.10 14.01 16.40
C PRO A 304 -3.65 15.02 17.42
N SER A 305 -3.39 14.79 18.71
CA SER A 305 -3.82 15.66 19.81
C SER A 305 -2.86 16.81 20.05
N ASP A 306 -1.66 16.77 19.46
CA ASP A 306 -0.67 17.83 19.62
C ASP A 306 -1.22 19.13 18.99
N PRO A 307 -1.42 20.21 19.76
CA PRO A 307 -1.94 21.46 19.23
C PRO A 307 -1.10 22.04 18.08
N ALA A 308 0.17 21.62 17.94
CA ALA A 308 1.01 21.96 16.80
C ALA A 308 0.46 21.47 15.45
N THR A 309 -0.35 20.40 15.43
CA THR A 309 -0.91 19.81 14.20
C THR A 309 -2.18 20.48 13.71
N ARG A 310 -2.92 21.18 14.58
CA ARG A 310 -4.31 21.57 14.30
C ARG A 310 -4.53 22.89 13.57
N ASP A 311 -3.52 23.72 13.37
CA ASP A 311 -3.70 25.00 12.69
C ASP A 311 -2.41 25.53 12.04
N PRO A 312 -2.10 25.13 10.79
CA PRO A 312 -1.23 25.93 9.94
C PRO A 312 -2.03 27.16 9.47
N SER A 313 -2.46 28.00 10.41
CA SER A 313 -3.27 29.18 10.07
C SER A 313 -2.42 30.08 9.15
N PRO A 314 -2.83 30.32 7.88
CA PRO A 314 -2.00 31.06 6.90
C PRO A 314 -1.85 32.55 7.20
N SER A 315 -2.22 33.01 8.39
CA SER A 315 -2.65 34.39 8.66
C SER A 315 -1.56 35.30 9.24
N CYS A 316 -0.33 34.83 9.44
CA CYS A 316 0.79 35.69 9.87
C CYS A 316 1.97 35.67 8.89
N PRO A 317 1.93 36.46 7.80
CA PRO A 317 3.04 36.61 6.83
C PRO A 317 4.33 37.23 7.42
N TRP A 318 4.38 37.47 8.73
CA TRP A 318 5.49 38.06 9.47
C TRP A 318 5.96 37.20 10.65
N ALA A 319 5.39 36.00 10.85
CA ALA A 319 5.94 35.05 11.80
C ALA A 319 7.34 34.64 11.31
N SER A 320 8.37 35.02 12.08
CA SER A 320 9.75 34.71 11.73
C SER A 320 9.94 33.19 11.65
N PRO A 321 10.70 32.65 10.68
CA PRO A 321 10.96 31.22 10.51
C PRO A 321 11.78 30.57 11.65
N SER A 322 11.84 31.19 12.83
CA SER A 322 12.63 30.79 13.98
C SER A 322 11.81 30.09 15.07
N SER A 323 10.52 29.86 14.89
CA SER A 323 9.79 28.91 15.75
C SER A 323 10.32 27.52 15.41
N SER A 324 11.29 27.05 16.21
CA SER A 324 11.80 25.68 16.14
C SER A 324 10.61 24.74 15.99
N PRO A 325 10.63 23.83 15.01
CA PRO A 325 9.52 22.91 14.79
C PRO A 325 9.19 22.28 16.13
N SER A 326 7.99 22.60 16.62
CA SER A 326 7.44 22.04 17.85
C SER A 326 7.63 20.53 17.77
N SER A 327 8.23 19.95 18.80
CA SER A 327 8.64 18.55 18.84
C SER A 327 7.41 17.66 18.69
N LEU A 328 7.04 17.32 17.46
CA LEU A 328 6.03 16.32 17.19
C LEU A 328 6.41 15.07 17.96
N ARG A 329 5.44 14.53 18.69
CA ARG A 329 5.63 13.37 19.55
C ARG A 329 5.01 12.16 18.90
N GLU A 330 5.65 11.02 19.10
CA GLU A 330 5.06 9.73 18.76
C GLU A 330 3.73 9.53 19.50
N ASN A 331 2.75 8.99 18.79
CA ASN A 331 1.45 8.66 19.33
C ASN A 331 1.60 7.61 20.45
N PRO A 332 1.16 7.91 21.69
CA PRO A 332 1.32 6.98 22.81
C PRO A 332 0.50 5.70 22.62
N ASN A 333 -0.63 5.75 21.91
CA ASN A 333 -1.44 4.56 21.61
C ASN A 333 -0.70 3.63 20.64
N TRP A 334 -0.10 4.20 19.59
CA TRP A 334 0.75 3.43 18.67
C TRP A 334 1.88 2.73 19.42
N THR A 335 2.60 3.49 20.25
CA THR A 335 3.71 2.99 21.06
C THR A 335 3.26 1.85 21.97
N SER A 336 2.13 2.02 22.67
CA SER A 336 1.55 1.00 23.54
C SER A 336 1.17 -0.28 22.79
N ILE A 337 0.47 -0.16 21.66
CA ILE A 337 0.03 -1.30 20.84
C ILE A 337 1.25 -2.03 20.25
N ARG A 338 2.21 -1.30 19.68
CA ARG A 338 3.44 -1.87 19.11
C ARG A 338 4.20 -2.69 20.16
N THR A 339 4.40 -2.14 21.36
CA THR A 339 5.08 -2.84 22.46
C THR A 339 4.29 -4.02 22.98
N GLN A 340 2.96 -3.94 23.03
CA GLN A 340 2.12 -5.09 23.39
C GLN A 340 2.37 -6.28 22.46
N TYR A 341 2.39 -6.07 21.14
CA TYR A 341 2.68 -7.13 20.17
C TYR A 341 4.14 -7.60 20.23
N LEU A 342 5.10 -6.70 20.43
CA LEU A 342 6.51 -7.08 20.60
C LEU A 342 6.73 -7.92 21.88
N SER A 343 6.01 -7.63 22.95
CA SER A 343 6.10 -8.38 24.22
C SER A 343 5.70 -9.85 24.09
N GLU A 344 4.96 -10.22 23.03
CA GLU A 344 4.70 -11.62 22.70
C GLU A 344 5.97 -12.39 22.34
N PHE A 345 7.06 -11.72 21.98
CA PHE A 345 8.35 -12.36 21.73
C PHE A 345 9.21 -12.47 23.00
N SER A 346 8.73 -12.07 24.18
CA SER A 346 9.50 -12.18 25.42
C SER A 346 9.88 -13.65 25.73
N ILE A 347 11.19 -13.90 25.80
CA ILE A 347 11.80 -15.16 26.20
C ILE A 347 12.95 -14.89 27.16
N ALA A 348 13.39 -15.90 27.91
CA ALA A 348 14.61 -15.78 28.70
C ALA A 348 15.82 -15.61 27.77
N SER A 349 16.79 -14.79 28.16
CA SER A 349 18.01 -14.55 27.37
C SER A 349 18.85 -15.81 27.15
N ASP A 350 18.70 -16.80 28.02
CA ASP A 350 19.34 -18.13 27.96
C ASP A 350 18.41 -19.23 27.42
N ALA A 351 17.28 -18.84 26.79
CA ALA A 351 16.34 -19.80 26.22
C ALA A 351 17.02 -20.65 25.13
N SER A 352 16.83 -21.97 25.21
CA SER A 352 17.33 -22.90 24.21
C SER A 352 16.62 -22.76 22.86
N ALA A 353 17.26 -23.21 21.78
CA ALA A 353 16.66 -23.33 20.43
C ALA A 353 15.28 -24.01 20.45
N GLN A 354 15.11 -25.03 21.29
CA GLN A 354 13.85 -25.75 21.45
C GLN A 354 12.79 -24.87 22.12
N SER A 355 13.16 -24.06 23.12
CA SER A 355 12.26 -23.11 23.76
C SER A 355 11.80 -22.02 22.77
N GLN A 356 12.73 -21.52 21.95
CA GLN A 356 12.44 -20.57 20.86
C GLN A 356 11.45 -21.16 19.85
N THR A 357 11.72 -22.36 19.35
CA THR A 357 10.82 -23.07 18.40
C THR A 357 9.44 -23.26 19.02
N CYS A 358 9.36 -23.77 20.27
CA CYS A 358 8.10 -23.91 20.99
C CYS A 358 7.36 -22.57 21.15
N ARG A 359 8.08 -21.45 21.34
CA ARG A 359 7.47 -20.12 21.43
C ARG A 359 6.89 -19.69 20.09
N LEU A 360 7.62 -19.86 18.99
CA LEU A 360 7.15 -19.53 17.65
C LEU A 360 5.92 -20.37 17.26
N ASP A 361 5.91 -21.67 17.57
CA ASP A 361 4.76 -22.55 17.31
C ASP A 361 3.51 -22.09 18.08
N ARG A 362 3.68 -21.70 19.35
CA ARG A 362 2.60 -21.14 20.17
C ARG A 362 2.06 -19.83 19.62
N LEU A 363 2.93 -18.94 19.14
CA LEU A 363 2.54 -17.67 18.54
C LEU A 363 1.82 -17.87 17.21
N THR A 364 2.30 -18.78 16.37
CA THR A 364 1.63 -19.17 15.11
C THR A 364 0.23 -19.74 15.36
N THR A 365 0.06 -20.49 16.46
CA THR A 365 -1.26 -21.00 16.89
C THR A 365 -2.15 -19.87 17.43
N LYS A 366 -1.59 -18.93 18.19
CA LYS A 366 -2.31 -17.80 18.81
C LYS A 366 -2.72 -16.74 17.79
N TYR A 367 -1.92 -16.54 16.75
CA TYR A 367 -2.15 -15.57 15.68
C TYR A 367 -2.12 -16.29 14.33
N PRO A 368 -3.22 -16.94 13.92
CA PRO A 368 -3.27 -17.67 12.67
C PRO A 368 -3.07 -16.74 11.47
N PRO A 369 -2.18 -17.06 10.52
CA PRO A 369 -1.89 -16.20 9.37
C PRO A 369 -3.11 -15.98 8.47
N GLY A 370 -3.98 -17.00 8.34
CA GLY A 370 -5.21 -16.90 7.55
C GLY A 370 -6.21 -15.88 8.09
N GLU A 371 -6.39 -15.81 9.41
CA GLU A 371 -7.26 -14.82 10.04
C GLU A 371 -6.70 -13.40 9.87
N PHE A 372 -5.38 -13.25 10.06
CA PHE A 372 -4.69 -11.98 9.81
C PHE A 372 -4.87 -11.50 8.36
N GLN A 373 -4.65 -12.38 7.38
CA GLN A 373 -4.81 -12.03 5.97
C GLN A 373 -6.25 -11.57 5.65
N GLN A 374 -7.27 -12.22 6.21
CA GLN A 374 -8.66 -11.81 6.04
C GLN A 374 -8.93 -10.44 6.65
N GLN A 375 -8.43 -10.18 7.86
CA GLN A 375 -8.56 -8.88 8.52
C GLN A 375 -7.86 -7.77 7.73
N LEU A 376 -6.63 -8.01 7.28
CA LEU A 376 -5.85 -7.10 6.45
C LEU A 376 -6.56 -6.80 5.12
N THR A 377 -7.05 -7.83 4.43
CA THR A 377 -7.77 -7.69 3.15
C THR A 377 -9.07 -6.89 3.33
N SER A 378 -9.84 -7.20 4.38
CA SER A 378 -11.08 -6.48 4.71
C SER A 378 -10.81 -5.00 5.01
N PHE A 379 -9.78 -4.72 5.80
CA PHE A 379 -9.36 -3.37 6.12
C PHE A 379 -8.92 -2.58 4.88
N MET A 380 -8.05 -3.16 4.06
CA MET A 380 -7.59 -2.53 2.82
C MET A 380 -8.75 -2.30 1.83
N ARG A 381 -9.72 -3.22 1.74
CA ARG A 381 -10.94 -3.02 0.95
C ARG A 381 -11.73 -1.84 1.46
N ASN A 382 -11.98 -1.75 2.77
CA ASN A 382 -12.73 -0.64 3.36
C ASN A 382 -12.05 0.71 3.10
N ILE A 383 -10.72 0.76 3.23
CA ILE A 383 -9.95 1.96 2.89
C ILE A 383 -10.11 2.32 1.40
N TRP A 384 -9.95 1.34 0.52
CA TRP A 384 -10.08 1.54 -0.93
C TRP A 384 -11.48 1.98 -1.34
N ASP A 385 -12.52 1.41 -0.73
CA ASP A 385 -13.92 1.82 -0.92
C ASP A 385 -14.14 3.26 -0.46
N LEU A 386 -13.58 3.65 0.70
CA LEU A 386 -13.64 5.05 1.16
C LEU A 386 -12.92 5.99 0.20
N PHE A 387 -11.74 5.61 -0.29
CA PHE A 387 -10.98 6.34 -1.30
C PHE A 387 -11.80 6.54 -2.59
N CYS A 388 -12.39 5.47 -3.12
CA CYS A 388 -13.21 5.51 -4.33
C CYS A 388 -14.46 6.37 -4.18
N ASN A 389 -15.12 6.32 -3.01
CA ASN A 389 -16.38 7.00 -2.76
C ASN A 389 -16.22 8.48 -2.34
N GLN A 390 -15.23 8.82 -1.51
CA GLN A 390 -15.08 10.18 -0.98
C GLN A 390 -14.32 11.11 -1.93
N LEU A 391 -13.33 10.58 -2.65
CA LEU A 391 -12.48 11.38 -3.54
C LEU A 391 -12.92 11.29 -5.01
N ASN A 392 -14.07 10.65 -5.27
CA ASN A 392 -14.55 10.38 -6.62
C ASN A 392 -13.51 9.65 -7.49
N ALA A 393 -12.62 8.88 -6.87
CA ALA A 393 -11.54 8.17 -7.55
C ALA A 393 -12.03 6.90 -8.30
N LYS A 394 -13.33 6.59 -8.22
CA LYS A 394 -13.95 5.53 -9.01
C LYS A 394 -13.95 5.92 -10.49
N PRO A 395 -13.39 5.12 -11.43
CA PRO A 395 -13.34 5.48 -12.84
C PRO A 395 -14.75 5.66 -13.45
N VAL A 396 -14.85 6.52 -14.46
CA VAL A 396 -16.12 6.85 -15.14
C VAL A 396 -16.86 5.61 -15.62
N LEU A 397 -16.16 4.67 -16.28
CA LEU A 397 -16.78 3.44 -16.78
C LEU A 397 -17.29 2.52 -15.64
N ALA A 398 -16.59 2.50 -14.50
CA ALA A 398 -17.04 1.74 -13.33
C ALA A 398 -18.28 2.37 -12.67
N GLN A 399 -18.39 3.70 -12.68
CA GLN A 399 -19.60 4.40 -12.24
C GLN A 399 -20.79 4.05 -13.15
N ILE A 400 -20.59 4.03 -14.46
CA ILE A 400 -21.66 3.66 -15.42
C ILE A 400 -22.09 2.21 -15.21
N GLU A 401 -21.15 1.29 -15.02
CA GLU A 401 -21.45 -0.13 -14.81
C GLU A 401 -22.19 -0.38 -13.49
N GLU A 402 -21.70 0.18 -12.39
CA GLU A 402 -22.20 -0.17 -11.05
C GLU A 402 -23.36 0.70 -10.58
N ASP A 403 -23.30 2.02 -10.84
CA ASP A 403 -24.31 2.98 -10.37
C ASP A 403 -25.34 3.31 -11.46
N GLY A 404 -25.06 2.99 -12.73
CA GLY A 404 -25.91 3.38 -13.86
C GLY A 404 -26.01 4.89 -14.10
N HIS A 405 -25.21 5.70 -13.39
CA HIS A 405 -25.22 7.16 -13.39
C HIS A 405 -23.81 7.74 -13.10
N LEU A 406 -23.50 8.92 -13.64
CA LEU A 406 -22.22 9.61 -13.43
C LEU A 406 -22.29 10.55 -12.23
N LYS A 407 -21.71 10.16 -11.10
CA LYS A 407 -21.64 10.99 -9.88
C LYS A 407 -20.54 12.07 -9.99
N THR A 408 -19.45 11.75 -10.69
CA THR A 408 -18.22 12.56 -10.77
C THR A 408 -18.39 13.93 -11.42
N LEU A 409 -19.33 14.10 -12.35
CA LEU A 409 -19.42 15.35 -13.11
C LEU A 409 -20.05 16.50 -12.31
N GLY A 410 -20.50 16.27 -11.06
CA GLY A 410 -21.24 17.26 -10.27
C GLY A 410 -22.59 17.66 -10.87
N ILE A 411 -22.84 17.23 -12.11
CA ILE A 411 -24.13 17.18 -12.75
C ILE A 411 -24.73 15.85 -12.32
N CYS A 412 -25.27 15.82 -11.10
CA CYS A 412 -26.30 14.85 -10.76
C CYS A 412 -27.48 15.14 -11.70
N VAL A 413 -27.41 14.64 -12.94
CA VAL A 413 -28.63 14.40 -13.71
C VAL A 413 -29.29 13.16 -13.11
N GLU A 414 -29.57 13.23 -11.81
CA GLU A 414 -30.54 12.35 -11.19
C GLU A 414 -31.89 12.83 -11.69
N GLY A 415 -32.54 12.02 -12.53
CA GLY A 415 -33.89 12.31 -13.00
C GLY A 415 -34.10 12.05 -14.48
N ALA A 416 -35.32 12.36 -14.90
CA ALA A 416 -35.87 12.04 -16.21
C ALA A 416 -35.02 12.51 -17.40
N GLU A 417 -34.13 13.49 -17.23
CA GLU A 417 -33.27 14.01 -18.30
C GLU A 417 -32.14 13.03 -18.70
N PHE A 418 -31.58 12.28 -17.74
CA PHE A 418 -30.57 11.27 -18.06
C PHE A 418 -31.22 10.02 -18.65
N ASP A 419 -32.37 9.61 -18.12
CA ASP A 419 -33.16 8.51 -18.69
C ASP A 419 -33.66 8.87 -20.11
N ASP A 420 -34.02 10.14 -20.35
CA ASP A 420 -34.37 10.65 -21.67
C ASP A 420 -33.13 10.72 -22.59
N PHE A 421 -31.95 11.07 -22.07
CA PHE A 421 -30.71 10.97 -22.84
C PHE A 421 -30.38 9.52 -23.23
N LEU A 422 -30.44 8.58 -22.27
CA LEU A 422 -30.26 7.15 -22.51
C LEU A 422 -31.25 6.66 -23.58
N GLY A 423 -32.53 7.04 -23.45
CA GLY A 423 -33.54 6.74 -24.46
C GLY A 423 -33.24 7.36 -25.84
N ARG A 424 -32.72 8.59 -25.88
CA ARG A 424 -32.29 9.25 -27.13
C ARG A 424 -31.09 8.57 -27.79
N VAL A 425 -30.21 7.94 -27.01
CA VAL A 425 -29.07 7.15 -27.55
C VAL A 425 -29.40 5.67 -27.75
N GLY A 426 -30.67 5.27 -27.56
CA GLY A 426 -31.15 3.91 -27.77
C GLY A 426 -30.71 2.91 -26.69
N LEU A 427 -30.32 3.41 -25.52
CA LEU A 427 -29.99 2.61 -24.35
C LEU A 427 -31.17 2.62 -23.37
N HIS A 428 -31.67 1.44 -23.02
CA HIS A 428 -32.77 1.30 -22.06
C HIS A 428 -32.37 0.35 -20.94
N LYS A 429 -32.80 0.64 -19.71
CA LYS A 429 -32.63 -0.29 -18.58
C LYS A 429 -33.69 -1.39 -18.69
N ASN A 430 -33.26 -2.65 -18.70
CA ASN A 430 -34.17 -3.79 -18.66
C ASN A 430 -34.76 -3.99 -17.24
N ALA A 431 -35.63 -4.98 -17.06
CA ALA A 431 -36.25 -5.27 -15.75
C ALA A 431 -35.25 -5.62 -14.63
N ALA A 432 -34.00 -5.96 -14.97
CA ALA A 432 -32.92 -6.22 -14.03
C ALA A 432 -32.04 -4.98 -13.78
N GLY A 433 -32.37 -3.81 -14.35
CA GLY A 433 -31.58 -2.58 -14.24
C GLY A 433 -30.37 -2.52 -15.16
N ILE A 434 -30.17 -3.51 -16.03
CA ILE A 434 -29.01 -3.60 -16.94
C ILE A 434 -29.32 -2.81 -18.21
N LEU A 435 -28.39 -1.96 -18.65
CA LEU A 435 -28.49 -1.22 -19.91
C LEU A 435 -28.39 -2.17 -21.11
N THR A 436 -29.41 -2.16 -21.96
CA THR A 436 -29.44 -2.90 -23.22
C THR A 436 -29.65 -1.92 -24.38
N LEU A 437 -28.93 -2.11 -25.49
CA LEU A 437 -29.29 -1.44 -26.74
C LEU A 437 -30.61 -2.03 -27.22
N ASP A 438 -31.55 -1.16 -27.59
CA ASP A 438 -32.70 -1.58 -28.39
C ASP A 438 -32.14 -2.08 -29.73
N HIS A 439 -31.98 -3.39 -29.84
CA HIS A 439 -31.92 -4.04 -31.13
C HIS A 439 -33.28 -3.78 -31.75
N CYS A 440 -33.34 -2.75 -32.60
CA CYS A 440 -34.43 -2.47 -33.50
C CYS A 440 -34.76 -3.76 -34.25
N LEU A 441 -35.70 -4.53 -33.70
CA LEU A 441 -36.45 -5.51 -34.45
C LEU A 441 -37.26 -4.66 -35.42
N ASP A 442 -36.82 -4.66 -36.67
CA ASP A 442 -37.49 -4.08 -37.83
C ASP A 442 -38.92 -4.66 -37.96
N ASP A 443 -39.84 -4.23 -37.12
CA ASP A 443 -41.28 -4.36 -37.35
C ASP A 443 -41.85 -2.96 -37.53
N LYS A 444 -41.66 -2.43 -38.74
CA LYS A 444 -42.38 -1.26 -39.24
C LYS A 444 -43.87 -1.59 -39.37
N PRO A 445 -44.73 -0.71 -38.84
CA PRO A 445 -45.82 -0.21 -39.66
C PRO A 445 -45.71 1.30 -39.83
N SER A 446 -45.92 1.73 -41.07
CA SER A 446 -45.85 3.11 -41.52
C SER A 446 -46.99 3.96 -40.92
N ALA A 447 -46.67 5.13 -40.39
CA ALA A 447 -47.47 6.35 -40.55
C ALA A 447 -46.76 7.55 -39.90
N SER A 448 -46.40 8.53 -40.72
CA SER A 448 -46.10 9.92 -40.30
C SER A 448 -47.38 10.61 -39.83
N PRO A 449 -47.33 11.69 -39.00
CA PRO A 449 -47.03 13.01 -39.57
C PRO A 449 -46.40 14.08 -38.64
N GLU A 450 -45.97 15.15 -39.31
CA GLU A 450 -45.98 16.58 -38.93
C GLU A 450 -44.96 17.16 -37.92
N VAL A 451 -44.10 18.01 -38.48
CA VAL A 451 -43.07 18.84 -37.83
C VAL A 451 -43.61 20.26 -37.64
N ARG A 452 -43.44 20.80 -36.42
CA ARG A 452 -43.54 22.25 -36.12
C ARG A 452 -42.19 22.75 -35.60
N PRO A 453 -41.67 23.91 -36.05
CA PRO A 453 -40.39 24.41 -35.58
C PRO A 453 -40.58 25.29 -34.33
N GLN A 454 -39.75 25.05 -33.30
CA GLN A 454 -39.60 25.95 -32.15
C GLN A 454 -38.18 26.51 -32.09
N SER A 455 -38.12 27.82 -31.90
CA SER A 455 -36.97 28.72 -31.92
C SER A 455 -36.03 28.48 -30.74
N ARG A 456 -34.72 28.42 -30.99
CA ARG A 456 -33.68 28.26 -29.96
C ARG A 456 -33.01 29.61 -29.67
N SER A 457 -33.12 30.07 -28.43
CA SER A 457 -32.39 31.21 -27.85
C SER A 457 -31.03 30.75 -27.33
N GLN A 458 -29.98 31.49 -27.64
CA GLN A 458 -28.61 31.30 -27.15
C GLN A 458 -28.45 31.93 -25.76
N ALA A 459 -27.82 31.21 -24.84
CA ALA A 459 -27.16 31.79 -23.67
C ALA A 459 -25.83 31.05 -23.46
N GLN A 460 -24.72 31.76 -23.72
CA GLN A 460 -23.37 31.39 -23.33
C GLN A 460 -23.18 31.72 -21.85
N SER A 461 -22.59 30.80 -21.08
CA SER A 461 -21.94 31.14 -19.82
C SER A 461 -20.63 30.38 -19.73
N GLN A 462 -19.55 31.15 -19.59
CA GLN A 462 -18.18 30.69 -19.35
C GLN A 462 -18.05 30.32 -17.86
N ALA A 463 -17.57 29.11 -17.57
CA ALA A 463 -17.10 28.74 -16.24
C ALA A 463 -15.58 28.66 -16.27
N GLN A 464 -14.94 29.59 -15.56
CA GLN A 464 -13.50 29.71 -15.38
C GLN A 464 -13.13 28.90 -14.12
N VAL A 465 -12.54 27.72 -14.29
CA VAL A 465 -12.04 26.91 -13.18
C VAL A 465 -10.65 27.39 -12.79
N ARG A 466 -10.51 27.83 -11.53
CA ARG A 466 -9.23 28.12 -10.88
C ARG A 466 -8.55 26.80 -10.53
N GLY A 467 -7.48 26.46 -11.26
CA GLY A 467 -6.54 25.42 -10.85
C GLY A 467 -5.65 25.94 -9.72
N GLY A 468 -5.75 25.32 -8.54
CA GLY A 468 -4.72 25.41 -7.50
C GLY A 468 -3.56 24.52 -7.89
N GLY A 469 -2.38 25.10 -8.10
CA GLY A 469 -1.17 24.36 -8.41
C GLY A 469 -0.59 23.72 -7.16
N PHE A 470 -0.80 22.41 -6.99
CA PHE A 470 0.06 21.57 -6.16
C PHE A 470 1.24 21.06 -7.01
N VAL A 471 2.44 21.09 -6.45
CA VAL A 471 3.72 20.91 -7.14
C VAL A 471 4.00 19.43 -7.40
N SER A 472 4.47 19.13 -8.62
CA SER A 472 4.54 17.83 -9.29
C SER A 472 5.81 16.99 -8.98
N SER A 473 6.37 17.03 -7.76
CA SER A 473 7.61 16.30 -7.44
C SER A 473 7.42 14.79 -7.25
N GLY A 474 6.35 14.34 -6.58
CA GLY A 474 6.13 12.91 -6.31
C GLY A 474 5.91 12.04 -7.55
N ASN A 475 5.35 12.59 -8.63
CA ASN A 475 4.96 11.81 -9.82
C ASN A 475 6.17 11.29 -10.63
N ALA A 476 7.32 11.96 -10.58
CA ALA A 476 8.50 11.57 -11.36
C ALA A 476 9.08 10.22 -10.89
N TRP A 477 9.10 9.98 -9.57
CA TRP A 477 9.56 8.72 -9.01
C TRP A 477 8.57 7.58 -9.26
N ARG A 478 7.26 7.82 -9.14
CA ARG A 478 6.24 6.80 -9.44
C ARG A 478 6.23 6.38 -10.90
N GLN A 479 6.48 7.30 -11.84
CA GLN A 479 6.64 6.96 -13.26
C GLN A 479 7.83 6.03 -13.54
N SER A 480 8.88 6.09 -12.73
CA SER A 480 10.03 5.19 -12.88
C SER A 480 9.70 3.73 -12.51
N ARG A 481 8.67 3.51 -11.66
CA ARG A 481 8.17 2.18 -11.28
C ARG A 481 7.36 1.47 -12.36
N LEU A 482 6.76 2.20 -13.31
CA LEU A 482 5.95 1.63 -14.40
C LEU A 482 6.74 0.85 -15.46
N ARG A 483 8.07 0.71 -15.31
CA ARG A 483 8.96 0.11 -16.32
C ARG A 483 9.18 -1.40 -16.20
N PRO A 484 8.48 -2.11 -15.30
CA PRO A 484 8.19 -3.50 -15.60
C PRO A 484 6.75 -3.91 -15.33
N SER A 485 6.18 -4.65 -16.27
CA SER A 485 4.93 -5.39 -16.13
C SER A 485 4.94 -6.23 -14.84
N ILE A 486 3.81 -6.23 -14.14
CA ILE A 486 3.53 -7.11 -12.98
C ILE A 486 3.46 -8.56 -13.46
#